data_AF-A0A0N4VEQ5-F1
#
_entry.id   AF-A0A0N4VEQ5-F1
#
_cell.length_a   1.000
_cell.length_b   1.000
_cell.length_c   1.000
_cell.angle_alpha   90.00
_cell.angle_beta   90.00
_cell.angle_gamma   90.00
#
_symmetry.space_group_name_H-M   'P 1'
#
loop_
_entity.id
_entity.type
_entity.pdbx_description
1 polymer ?
#
loop_
_entity_poly.entity_id
_entity_poly.type
_entity_poly.pdbx_seq_one_letter_code
_entity_poly.pdbx_strand_id
1 'polypeptide(L)'
;MSAEGDDFTEELIKVSKKVYEKEELLKERERELSTSVERCARLEEENHKMGEELWLAKERVARQDGELGDLHGQLNWERGECQRLRDQMEEEKRRLNETGGVDYSKFEALKNQMREQERKLLEEKSVVEWHLGEVKQWWNDAKWRCGELEAGLSHHQWMLDQANKKAYELEEELNRLRHFRDLAKDKLCGTFLIKKQAVGERTKWRLAMWTDDSPVDLQEYRRVWFEIAAPNAKVVLLSASFVNWECSLTCDKFDEDQCKFGVWVDIPPGRYEFCFVVDGQWTTCDQYPTVTNEFGSRNNWRYIN
;
A
#
# COMPACT_ATOMS: atom_id res chain seq x y z
N MET A 1 -7.92 -46.74 6.69
CA MET A 1 -6.67 -46.10 6.24
C MET A 1 -6.88 -45.00 5.19
N SER A 2 -8.12 -44.56 4.90
CA SER A 2 -8.39 -43.60 3.80
C SER A 2 -8.73 -42.17 4.25
N ALA A 3 -8.77 -41.87 5.56
CA ALA A 3 -9.25 -40.57 6.05
C ALA A 3 -8.12 -39.54 6.31
N GLU A 4 -6.90 -39.96 6.64
CA GLU A 4 -5.78 -39.04 6.95
C GLU A 4 -5.08 -38.49 5.70
N GLY A 5 -5.11 -39.22 4.58
CA GLY A 5 -4.64 -38.70 3.28
C GLY A 5 -5.58 -37.66 2.67
N ASP A 6 -6.87 -37.70 3.03
CA ASP A 6 -7.89 -36.80 2.50
C ASP A 6 -7.78 -35.40 3.12
N ASP A 7 -7.58 -35.32 4.44
CA ASP A 7 -7.44 -34.06 5.21
C ASP A 7 -6.20 -33.24 4.78
N PHE A 8 -5.10 -33.95 4.50
CA PHE A 8 -3.87 -33.34 4.03
C PHE A 8 -3.98 -32.79 2.61
N THR A 9 -4.66 -33.54 1.74
CA THR A 9 -4.94 -33.11 0.38
C THR A 9 -5.86 -31.87 0.41
N GLU A 10 -6.79 -31.82 1.36
CA GLU A 10 -7.68 -30.67 1.58
C GLU A 10 -6.92 -29.41 2.04
N GLU A 11 -5.96 -29.54 2.97
CA GLU A 11 -5.06 -28.46 3.39
C GLU A 11 -4.16 -27.96 2.24
N LEU A 12 -3.58 -28.88 1.44
CA LEU A 12 -2.78 -28.51 0.28
C LEU A 12 -3.59 -27.75 -0.77
N ILE A 13 -4.84 -28.17 -0.99
CA ILE A 13 -5.79 -27.47 -1.86
C ILE A 13 -6.10 -26.07 -1.31
N LYS A 14 -6.30 -25.93 0.00
CA LYS A 14 -6.53 -24.61 0.64
C LYS A 14 -5.32 -23.67 0.50
N VAL A 15 -4.11 -24.17 0.69
CA VAL A 15 -2.87 -23.38 0.53
C VAL A 15 -2.65 -23.02 -0.94
N SER A 16 -2.78 -23.97 -1.85
CA SER A 16 -2.69 -23.73 -3.30
C SER A 16 -3.70 -22.68 -3.74
N LYS A 17 -4.95 -22.77 -3.26
CA LYS A 17 -5.98 -21.76 -3.52
C LYS A 17 -5.60 -20.38 -3.01
N LYS A 18 -5.03 -20.27 -1.79
CA LYS A 18 -4.55 -18.99 -1.25
C LYS A 18 -3.37 -18.42 -2.05
N VAL A 19 -2.45 -19.25 -2.52
CA VAL A 19 -1.34 -18.82 -3.40
C VAL A 19 -1.91 -18.27 -4.70
N TYR A 20 -2.82 -18.99 -5.35
CA TYR A 20 -3.50 -18.52 -6.55
C TYR A 20 -4.26 -17.21 -6.32
N GLU A 21 -4.99 -17.07 -5.20
CA GLU A 21 -5.69 -15.84 -4.84
C GLU A 21 -4.71 -14.66 -4.66
N LYS A 22 -3.54 -14.90 -4.05
CA LYS A 22 -2.50 -13.88 -3.88
C LYS A 22 -1.82 -13.51 -5.19
N GLU A 23 -1.56 -14.48 -6.07
CA GLU A 23 -1.00 -14.23 -7.40
C GLU A 23 -1.97 -13.44 -8.27
N GLU A 24 -3.28 -13.73 -8.23
CA GLU A 24 -4.28 -12.95 -8.95
C GLU A 24 -4.40 -11.53 -8.40
N LEU A 25 -4.39 -11.35 -7.08
CA LEU A 25 -4.33 -10.03 -6.45
C LEU A 25 -3.06 -9.26 -6.86
N LEU A 26 -1.92 -9.93 -6.94
CA LEU A 26 -0.66 -9.29 -7.34
C LEU A 26 -0.71 -8.83 -8.81
N LYS A 27 -1.21 -9.68 -9.71
CA LYS A 27 -1.46 -9.29 -11.11
C LYS A 27 -2.45 -8.14 -11.23
N GLU A 28 -3.50 -8.12 -10.42
CA GLU A 28 -4.46 -7.02 -10.40
C GLU A 28 -3.79 -5.70 -9.97
N ARG A 29 -2.98 -5.72 -8.91
CA ARG A 29 -2.20 -4.55 -8.47
C ARG A 29 -1.16 -4.11 -9.49
N GLU A 30 -0.52 -5.02 -10.20
CA GLU A 30 0.41 -4.70 -11.29
C GLU A 30 -0.32 -4.01 -12.46
N ARG A 31 -1.52 -4.47 -12.83
CA ARG A 31 -2.34 -3.79 -13.84
C ARG A 31 -2.77 -2.40 -13.39
N GLU A 32 -3.22 -2.27 -12.14
CA GLU A 32 -3.55 -0.96 -11.56
C GLU A 32 -2.35 -0.01 -11.55
N LEU A 33 -1.17 -0.51 -11.17
CA LEU A 33 0.07 0.27 -11.19
C LEU A 33 0.43 0.70 -12.61
N SER A 34 0.37 -0.21 -13.59
CA SER A 34 0.64 0.10 -15.00
C SER A 34 -0.29 1.17 -15.54
N THR A 35 -1.60 1.05 -15.29
CA THR A 35 -2.59 2.05 -15.72
C THR A 35 -2.41 3.39 -15.00
N SER A 36 -1.97 3.38 -13.74
CA SER A 36 -1.63 4.59 -13.00
C SER A 36 -0.38 5.27 -13.58
N VAL A 37 0.66 4.52 -13.91
CA VAL A 37 1.89 5.05 -14.53
C VAL A 37 1.59 5.67 -15.89
N GLU A 38 0.79 5.01 -16.74
CA GLU A 38 0.35 5.58 -18.01
C GLU A 38 -0.47 6.86 -17.82
N ARG A 39 -1.30 6.92 -16.76
CA ARG A 39 -2.06 8.13 -16.42
C ARG A 39 -1.12 9.28 -15.99
N CYS A 40 -0.12 9.00 -15.17
CA CYS A 40 0.88 9.99 -14.77
C CYS A 40 1.63 10.54 -15.99
N ALA A 41 2.09 9.67 -16.90
CA ALA A 41 2.79 10.10 -18.11
C ALA A 41 1.91 11.01 -19.00
N ARG A 42 0.62 10.69 -19.16
CA ARG A 42 -0.32 11.55 -19.91
C ARG A 42 -0.48 12.92 -19.25
N LEU A 43 -0.65 12.96 -17.93
CA LEU A 43 -0.81 14.22 -17.20
C LEU A 43 0.46 15.08 -17.24
N GLU A 44 1.65 14.46 -17.22
CA GLU A 44 2.92 15.17 -17.40
C GLU A 44 3.03 15.81 -18.78
N GLU A 45 2.63 15.10 -19.85
CA GLU A 45 2.61 15.64 -21.21
C GLU A 45 1.60 16.80 -21.35
N GLU A 46 0.39 16.66 -20.78
CA GLU A 46 -0.61 17.73 -20.75
C GLU A 46 -0.10 18.95 -19.98
N ASN A 47 0.57 18.74 -18.84
CA ASN A 47 1.15 19.82 -18.04
C ASN A 47 2.28 20.53 -18.79
N HIS A 48 3.08 19.80 -19.57
CA HIS A 48 4.11 20.38 -20.42
C HIS A 48 3.49 21.28 -21.51
N LYS A 49 2.48 20.79 -22.24
CA LYS A 49 1.75 21.57 -23.26
C LYS A 49 1.11 22.82 -22.67
N MET A 50 0.47 22.69 -21.52
CA MET A 50 -0.11 23.84 -20.80
C MET A 50 0.97 24.86 -20.39
N GLY A 51 2.15 24.38 -19.98
CA GLY A 51 3.30 25.23 -19.69
C GLY A 51 3.77 26.05 -20.90
N GLU A 52 3.85 25.42 -22.08
CA GLU A 52 4.19 26.11 -23.34
C GLU A 52 3.13 27.14 -23.74
N GLU A 53 1.84 26.77 -23.66
CA GLU A 53 0.73 27.69 -23.95
C GLU A 53 0.74 28.91 -23.02
N LEU A 54 1.02 28.70 -21.73
CA LEU A 54 1.09 29.75 -20.73
C LEU A 54 2.31 30.65 -20.95
N TRP A 55 3.44 30.10 -21.38
CA TRP A 55 4.61 30.89 -21.78
C TRP A 55 4.29 31.77 -23.00
N LEU A 56 3.71 31.20 -24.06
CA LEU A 56 3.28 31.95 -25.24
C LEU A 56 2.25 33.03 -24.90
N ALA A 57 1.33 32.75 -23.96
CA ALA A 57 0.39 33.74 -23.48
C ALA A 57 1.08 34.90 -22.74
N LYS A 58 2.06 34.61 -21.88
CA LYS A 58 2.87 35.64 -21.22
C LYS A 58 3.64 36.50 -22.21
N GLU A 59 4.23 35.89 -23.24
CA GLU A 59 4.93 36.60 -24.31
C GLU A 59 3.98 37.57 -25.05
N ARG A 60 2.73 37.12 -25.34
CA ARG A 60 1.70 37.97 -25.96
C ARG A 60 1.31 39.14 -25.07
N VAL A 61 1.08 38.91 -23.78
CA VAL A 61 0.74 39.98 -22.82
C VAL A 61 1.88 40.99 -22.73
N ALA A 62 3.13 40.53 -22.62
CA ALA A 62 4.29 41.43 -22.57
C ALA A 62 4.41 42.30 -23.84
N ARG A 63 4.10 41.74 -25.02
CA ARG A 63 4.06 42.53 -26.26
C ARG A 63 2.94 43.58 -26.23
N GLN A 64 1.75 43.19 -25.78
CA GLN A 64 0.61 44.13 -25.66
C GLN A 64 0.90 45.25 -24.67
N ASP A 65 1.55 44.96 -23.55
CA ASP A 65 1.98 45.98 -22.58
C ASP A 65 2.99 46.97 -23.20
N GLY A 66 3.90 46.48 -24.05
CA GLY A 66 4.81 47.32 -24.83
C GLY A 66 4.07 48.25 -25.80
N GLU A 67 3.15 47.71 -26.59
CA GLU A 67 2.31 48.48 -27.54
C GLU A 67 1.46 49.53 -26.80
N LEU A 68 0.88 49.18 -25.65
CA LEU A 68 0.16 50.12 -24.79
C LEU A 68 1.07 51.23 -24.27
N GLY A 69 2.30 50.91 -23.89
CA GLY A 69 3.31 51.89 -23.49
C GLY A 69 3.64 52.89 -24.60
N ASP A 70 3.84 52.40 -25.82
CA ASP A 70 4.12 53.24 -27.00
C ASP A 70 2.93 54.16 -27.33
N LEU A 71 1.71 53.62 -27.33
CA LEU A 71 0.49 54.41 -27.54
C LEU A 71 0.31 55.48 -26.45
N HIS A 72 0.62 55.15 -25.19
CA HIS A 72 0.56 56.11 -24.09
C HIS A 72 1.58 57.23 -24.27
N GLY A 73 2.78 56.91 -24.77
CA GLY A 73 3.79 57.89 -25.15
C GLY A 73 3.31 58.83 -26.26
N GLN A 74 2.71 58.27 -27.32
CA GLN A 74 2.14 59.04 -28.43
C GLN A 74 1.00 59.96 -27.96
N LEU A 75 0.09 59.45 -27.13
CA LEU A 75 -1.01 60.25 -26.58
C LEU A 75 -0.49 61.43 -25.75
N ASN A 76 0.54 61.21 -24.93
CA ASN A 76 1.15 62.28 -24.14
C ASN A 76 1.83 63.34 -25.02
N TRP A 77 2.49 62.91 -26.10
CA TRP A 77 3.07 63.82 -27.09
C TRP A 77 2.00 64.69 -27.77
N GLU A 78 0.95 64.06 -28.32
CA GLU A 78 -0.16 64.76 -28.97
C GLU A 78 -0.89 65.69 -28.01
N ARG A 79 -1.03 65.31 -26.74
CA ARG A 79 -1.61 66.16 -25.69
C ARG A 79 -0.75 67.40 -25.44
N GLY A 80 0.57 67.25 -25.41
CA GLY A 80 1.52 68.37 -25.30
C GLY A 80 1.44 69.31 -26.50
N GLU A 81 1.36 68.75 -27.71
CA GLU A 81 1.25 69.54 -28.95
C GLU A 81 -0.08 70.29 -29.04
N CYS A 82 -1.19 69.65 -28.67
CA CYS A 82 -2.49 70.31 -28.55
C CYS A 82 -2.47 71.47 -27.55
N GLN A 83 -1.73 71.34 -26.46
CA GLN A 83 -1.57 72.41 -25.49
C GLN A 83 -0.77 73.58 -26.09
N ARG A 84 0.36 73.27 -26.74
CA ARG A 84 1.20 74.27 -27.44
C ARG A 84 0.39 75.05 -28.48
N LEU A 85 -0.43 74.37 -29.28
CA LEU A 85 -1.30 75.00 -30.29
C LEU A 85 -2.41 75.85 -29.65
N ARG A 86 -2.98 75.40 -28.53
CA ARG A 86 -3.95 76.22 -27.76
C ARG A 86 -3.32 77.52 -27.28
N ASP A 87 -2.13 77.45 -26.69
CA ASP A 87 -1.42 78.62 -26.18
C ASP A 87 -1.11 79.61 -27.33
N GLN A 88 -0.68 79.10 -28.50
CA GLN A 88 -0.46 79.92 -29.71
C GLN A 88 -1.75 80.57 -30.23
N MET A 89 -2.86 79.82 -30.24
CA MET A 89 -4.17 80.36 -30.63
C MET A 89 -4.66 81.44 -29.67
N GLU A 90 -4.43 81.29 -28.36
CA GLU A 90 -4.75 82.32 -27.37
C GLU A 90 -3.88 83.58 -27.55
N GLU A 91 -2.59 83.42 -27.83
CA GLU A 91 -1.66 84.51 -28.16
C GLU A 91 -2.13 85.27 -29.42
N GLU A 92 -2.43 84.56 -30.51
CA GLU A 92 -2.90 85.17 -31.76
C GLU A 92 -4.30 85.77 -31.63
N LYS A 93 -5.20 85.16 -30.84
CA LYS A 93 -6.51 85.73 -30.51
C LYS A 93 -6.38 87.02 -29.70
N ARG A 94 -5.38 87.10 -28.80
CA ARG A 94 -5.03 88.34 -28.08
C ARG A 94 -4.59 89.44 -29.06
N ARG A 95 -3.70 89.10 -30.01
CA ARG A 95 -3.24 90.02 -31.08
C ARG A 95 -4.35 90.43 -32.05
N LEU A 96 -5.31 89.53 -32.34
CA LEU A 96 -6.48 89.80 -33.16
C LEU A 96 -7.51 90.68 -32.44
N ASN A 97 -7.70 90.50 -31.14
CA ASN A 97 -8.49 91.43 -30.32
C ASN A 97 -7.88 92.85 -30.28
N GLU A 98 -6.55 92.96 -30.42
CA GLU A 98 -5.85 94.24 -30.58
C GLU A 98 -6.01 94.85 -31.99
N THR A 99 -6.32 94.05 -33.01
CA THR A 99 -6.37 94.48 -34.43
C THR A 99 -7.76 94.45 -35.07
N GLY A 100 -8.81 94.00 -34.36
CA GLY A 100 -10.20 94.36 -34.63
C GLY A 100 -10.88 93.69 -35.83
N GLY A 101 -10.69 92.38 -36.05
CA GLY A 101 -11.51 91.65 -37.03
C GLY A 101 -11.39 90.13 -36.95
N VAL A 102 -12.49 89.43 -36.62
CA VAL A 102 -12.54 87.95 -36.56
C VAL A 102 -13.44 87.43 -37.68
N ASP A 103 -12.89 86.54 -38.50
CA ASP A 103 -13.64 85.78 -39.52
C ASP A 103 -14.38 84.60 -38.87
N TYR A 104 -15.70 84.75 -38.74
CA TYR A 104 -16.60 83.85 -38.03
C TYR A 104 -16.69 82.44 -38.68
N SER A 105 -16.43 82.34 -39.98
CA SER A 105 -16.59 81.08 -40.74
C SER A 105 -15.49 80.07 -40.43
N LYS A 106 -14.24 80.55 -40.29
CA LYS A 106 -13.09 79.71 -39.96
C LYS A 106 -13.16 79.19 -38.52
N PHE A 107 -13.70 80.00 -37.61
CA PHE A 107 -13.93 79.62 -36.22
C PHE A 107 -14.96 78.48 -36.11
N GLU A 108 -16.08 78.56 -36.83
CA GLU A 108 -17.11 77.52 -36.78
C GLU A 108 -16.65 76.22 -37.44
N ALA A 109 -15.82 76.28 -38.50
CA ALA A 109 -15.21 75.10 -39.11
C ALA A 109 -14.27 74.36 -38.13
N LEU A 110 -13.39 75.10 -37.43
CA LEU A 110 -12.47 74.53 -36.45
C LEU A 110 -13.22 73.88 -35.28
N LYS A 111 -14.30 74.51 -34.82
CA LYS A 111 -15.16 73.99 -33.75
C LYS A 111 -15.87 72.69 -34.14
N ASN A 112 -16.34 72.58 -35.38
CA ASN A 112 -16.93 71.34 -35.88
C ASN A 112 -15.88 70.22 -36.03
N GLN A 113 -14.67 70.56 -36.47
CA GLN A 113 -13.56 69.61 -36.52
C GLN A 113 -13.17 69.09 -35.13
N MET A 114 -13.13 69.97 -34.12
CA MET A 114 -12.89 69.57 -32.73
C MET A 114 -13.96 68.62 -32.20
N ARG A 115 -15.25 68.92 -32.44
CA ARG A 115 -16.36 68.04 -32.04
C ARG A 115 -16.29 66.66 -32.69
N GLU A 116 -15.88 66.60 -33.94
CA GLU A 116 -15.69 65.34 -34.66
C GLU A 116 -14.55 64.51 -34.05
N GLN A 117 -13.43 65.15 -33.67
CA GLN A 117 -12.33 64.48 -32.98
C GLN A 117 -12.72 64.01 -31.57
N GLU A 118 -13.46 64.83 -30.82
CA GLU A 118 -14.00 64.44 -29.51
C GLU A 118 -14.91 63.22 -29.62
N ARG A 119 -15.76 63.14 -30.65
CA ARG A 119 -16.61 61.97 -30.88
C ARG A 119 -15.80 60.71 -31.15
N LYS A 120 -14.77 60.79 -32.00
CA LYS A 120 -13.89 59.64 -32.29
C LYS A 120 -13.17 59.15 -31.04
N LEU A 121 -12.63 60.07 -30.23
CA LEU A 121 -11.99 59.73 -28.95
C LEU A 121 -12.96 59.05 -27.97
N LEU A 122 -14.23 59.48 -27.94
CA LEU A 122 -15.27 58.85 -27.13
C LEU A 122 -15.60 57.44 -27.60
N GLU A 123 -15.67 57.21 -28.91
CA GLU A 123 -15.89 55.88 -29.49
C GLU A 123 -14.70 54.94 -29.18
N GLU A 124 -13.47 55.38 -29.41
CA GLU A 124 -12.26 54.62 -29.09
C GLU A 124 -12.17 54.30 -27.59
N LYS A 125 -12.49 55.28 -26.73
CA LYS A 125 -12.56 55.06 -25.28
C LYS A 125 -13.57 53.97 -24.91
N SER A 126 -14.76 54.00 -25.52
CA SER A 126 -15.80 52.99 -25.27
C SER A 126 -15.34 51.59 -25.66
N VAL A 127 -14.65 51.45 -26.80
CA VAL A 127 -14.08 50.17 -27.25
C VAL A 127 -13.02 49.67 -26.26
N VAL A 128 -12.12 50.54 -25.80
CA VAL A 128 -11.08 50.18 -24.81
C VAL A 128 -11.71 49.79 -23.46
N GLU A 129 -12.71 50.51 -23.00
CA GLU A 129 -13.44 50.18 -21.76
C GLU A 129 -14.12 48.81 -21.84
N TRP A 130 -14.66 48.47 -23.01
CA TRP A 130 -15.25 47.15 -23.25
C TRP A 130 -14.20 46.03 -23.22
N HIS A 131 -13.06 46.21 -23.91
CA HIS A 131 -11.95 45.23 -23.90
C HIS A 131 -11.38 45.07 -22.49
N LEU A 132 -11.26 46.17 -21.73
CA LEU A 132 -10.85 46.11 -20.34
C LEU A 132 -11.84 45.31 -19.49
N GLY A 133 -13.14 45.42 -19.78
CA GLY A 133 -14.18 44.59 -19.19
C GLY A 133 -13.95 43.10 -19.43
N GLU A 134 -13.70 42.70 -20.69
CA GLU A 134 -13.43 41.30 -21.06
C GLU A 134 -12.18 40.75 -20.38
N VAL A 135 -11.05 41.48 -20.44
CA VAL A 135 -9.80 41.04 -19.81
C VAL A 135 -9.97 40.88 -18.30
N LYS A 136 -10.74 41.77 -17.65
CA LYS A 136 -11.08 41.63 -16.23
C LYS A 136 -11.92 40.38 -15.93
N GLN A 137 -12.86 40.04 -16.80
CA GLN A 137 -13.64 38.80 -16.65
C GLN A 137 -12.72 37.58 -16.76
N TRP A 138 -11.91 37.49 -17.81
CA TRP A 138 -10.96 36.38 -17.97
C TRP A 138 -9.98 36.26 -16.80
N TRP A 139 -9.49 37.39 -16.28
CA TRP A 139 -8.63 37.38 -15.10
C TRP A 139 -9.34 36.84 -13.86
N ASN A 140 -10.60 37.23 -13.64
CA ASN A 140 -11.40 36.69 -12.53
C ASN A 140 -11.65 35.19 -12.70
N ASP A 141 -11.99 34.72 -13.90
CA ASP A 141 -12.21 33.30 -14.18
C ASP A 141 -10.94 32.48 -13.96
N ALA A 142 -9.80 32.96 -14.45
CA ALA A 142 -8.50 32.33 -14.23
C ALA A 142 -8.15 32.27 -12.74
N LYS A 143 -8.40 33.36 -12.00
CA LYS A 143 -8.17 33.41 -10.55
C LYS A 143 -9.02 32.39 -9.79
N TRP A 144 -10.30 32.27 -10.14
CA TRP A 144 -11.19 31.25 -9.57
C TRP A 144 -10.69 29.84 -9.86
N ARG A 145 -10.26 29.58 -11.10
CA ARG A 145 -9.73 28.28 -11.51
C ARG A 145 -8.45 27.93 -10.75
N CYS A 146 -7.54 28.88 -10.55
CA CYS A 146 -6.36 28.68 -9.71
C CYS A 146 -6.76 28.32 -8.27
N GLY A 147 -7.70 29.03 -7.67
CA GLY A 147 -8.17 28.72 -6.31
C GLY A 147 -8.80 27.33 -6.19
N GLU A 148 -9.55 26.88 -7.20
CA GLU A 148 -10.11 25.52 -7.24
C GLU A 148 -9.00 24.46 -7.30
N LEU A 149 -7.99 24.66 -8.15
CA LEU A 149 -6.85 23.75 -8.27
C LEU A 149 -6.02 23.71 -6.99
N GLU A 150 -5.79 24.85 -6.33
CA GLU A 150 -5.09 24.93 -5.05
C GLU A 150 -5.84 24.19 -3.93
N ALA A 151 -7.17 24.32 -3.89
CA ALA A 151 -8.02 23.57 -2.96
C ALA A 151 -7.96 22.06 -3.23
N GLY A 152 -8.00 21.67 -4.50
CA GLY A 152 -7.84 20.27 -4.92
C GLY A 152 -6.49 19.67 -4.52
N LEU A 153 -5.39 20.39 -4.78
CA LEU A 153 -4.04 19.99 -4.35
C LEU A 153 -3.94 19.83 -2.84
N SER A 154 -4.48 20.78 -2.07
CA SER A 154 -4.50 20.71 -0.61
C SER A 154 -5.27 19.51 -0.08
N HIS A 155 -6.40 19.17 -0.72
CA HIS A 155 -7.17 17.97 -0.38
C HIS A 155 -6.39 16.68 -0.69
N HIS A 156 -5.73 16.60 -1.85
CA HIS A 156 -4.90 15.45 -2.19
C HIS A 156 -3.69 15.29 -1.26
N GLN A 157 -3.04 16.41 -0.89
CA GLN A 157 -1.96 16.42 0.09
C GLN A 157 -2.42 15.82 1.43
N TRP A 158 -3.59 16.24 1.91
CA TRP A 158 -4.17 15.71 3.14
C TRP A 158 -4.45 14.20 3.07
N MET A 159 -4.98 13.71 1.93
CA MET A 159 -5.20 12.26 1.75
C MET A 159 -3.89 11.46 1.76
N LEU A 160 -2.82 11.98 1.15
CA LEU A 160 -1.50 11.37 1.18
C LEU A 160 -0.97 11.29 2.61
N ASP A 161 -1.11 12.35 3.39
CA ASP A 161 -0.70 12.37 4.81
C ASP A 161 -1.44 11.30 5.63
N GLN A 162 -2.75 11.12 5.39
CA GLN A 162 -3.51 10.05 6.04
C GLN A 162 -3.02 8.65 5.65
N ALA A 163 -2.75 8.42 4.36
CA ALA A 163 -2.24 7.14 3.88
C ALA A 163 -0.84 6.82 4.44
N ASN A 164 0.05 7.80 4.46
CA ASN A 164 1.39 7.66 5.02
C ASN A 164 1.36 7.36 6.53
N LYS A 165 0.49 8.05 7.27
CA LYS A 165 0.27 7.73 8.69
C LYS A 165 -0.18 6.28 8.87
N LYS A 166 -1.10 5.81 8.02
CA LYS A 166 -1.58 4.42 8.13
C LYS A 166 -0.50 3.39 7.79
N ALA A 167 0.33 3.69 6.79
CA ALA A 167 1.47 2.85 6.43
C ALA A 167 2.45 2.72 7.62
N TYR A 168 2.74 3.82 8.31
CA TYR A 168 3.60 3.81 9.49
C TYR A 168 3.02 2.98 10.64
N GLU A 169 1.72 3.13 10.93
CA GLU A 169 1.04 2.30 11.95
C GLU A 169 1.15 0.80 11.65
N LEU A 170 0.91 0.41 10.39
CA LEU A 170 1.00 -0.99 9.97
C LEU A 170 2.43 -1.52 10.03
N GLU A 171 3.42 -0.70 9.70
CA GLU A 171 4.83 -1.06 9.81
C GLU A 171 5.23 -1.29 11.26
N GLU A 172 4.74 -0.46 12.19
CA GLU A 172 4.97 -0.65 13.62
C GLU A 172 4.34 -1.96 14.13
N GLU A 173 3.09 -2.25 13.75
CA GLU A 173 2.42 -3.52 14.07
C GLU A 173 3.19 -4.73 13.53
N LEU A 174 3.64 -4.66 12.28
CA LEU A 174 4.42 -5.72 11.64
C LEU A 174 5.75 -5.95 12.36
N ASN A 175 6.43 -4.88 12.77
CA ASN A 175 7.67 -4.98 13.55
C ASN A 175 7.43 -5.60 14.93
N ARG A 176 6.32 -5.27 15.61
CA ARG A 176 5.94 -5.94 16.87
C ARG A 176 5.69 -7.42 16.67
N LEU A 177 5.00 -7.81 15.60
CA LEU A 177 4.75 -9.22 15.27
C LEU A 177 6.04 -9.97 14.94
N ARG A 178 6.95 -9.36 14.16
CA ARG A 178 8.27 -9.93 13.87
C ARG A 178 9.08 -10.11 15.15
N HIS A 179 9.11 -9.11 16.03
CA HIS A 179 9.79 -9.22 17.31
C HIS A 179 9.20 -10.34 18.18
N PHE A 180 7.87 -10.43 18.26
CA PHE A 180 7.21 -11.53 18.98
C PHE A 180 7.56 -12.89 18.39
N ARG A 181 7.53 -13.04 17.06
CA ARG A 181 7.94 -14.26 16.36
C ARG A 181 9.38 -14.62 16.69
N ASP A 182 10.29 -13.67 16.65
CA ASP A 182 11.72 -13.92 16.90
C ASP A 182 11.97 -14.28 18.38
N LEU A 183 11.25 -13.65 19.32
CA LEU A 183 11.27 -14.01 20.73
C LEU A 183 10.67 -15.41 20.97
N ALA A 184 9.56 -15.73 20.30
CA ALA A 184 8.95 -17.06 20.34
C ALA A 184 9.87 -18.11 19.75
N LYS A 185 10.58 -17.79 18.65
CA LYS A 185 11.59 -18.65 18.05
C LYS A 185 12.72 -18.94 19.06
N ASP A 186 13.31 -17.91 19.64
CA ASP A 186 14.42 -18.06 20.60
C ASP A 186 14.00 -18.86 21.86
N LYS A 187 12.80 -18.59 22.40
CA LYS A 187 12.35 -19.19 23.66
C LYS A 187 11.66 -20.53 23.53
N LEU A 188 10.95 -20.79 22.43
CA LEU A 188 10.12 -21.98 22.26
C LEU A 188 10.77 -23.02 21.34
N CYS A 189 11.86 -22.72 20.64
CA CYS A 189 12.57 -23.72 19.84
C CYS A 189 12.98 -24.92 20.71
N GLY A 190 12.61 -26.13 20.28
CA GLY A 190 12.84 -27.37 21.02
C GLY A 190 11.85 -27.62 22.18
N THR A 191 10.86 -26.75 22.39
CA THR A 191 9.82 -26.95 23.41
C THR A 191 8.69 -27.84 22.89
N PHE A 192 8.20 -28.77 23.71
CA PHE A 192 7.00 -29.54 23.41
C PHE A 192 5.73 -28.74 23.67
N LEU A 193 4.96 -28.46 22.62
CA LEU A 193 3.59 -28.01 22.68
C LEU A 193 2.68 -29.19 22.99
N ILE A 194 2.00 -29.12 24.13
CA ILE A 194 1.00 -30.08 24.55
C ILE A 194 -0.38 -29.52 24.20
N LYS A 195 -0.98 -29.99 23.10
CA LYS A 195 -2.36 -29.64 22.75
C LYS A 195 -3.31 -30.66 23.37
N LYS A 196 -4.13 -30.19 24.31
CA LYS A 196 -5.22 -30.97 24.91
C LYS A 196 -6.44 -30.92 23.99
N GLN A 197 -6.83 -32.05 23.43
CA GLN A 197 -8.04 -32.17 22.61
C GLN A 197 -9.07 -33.05 23.34
N ALA A 198 -10.27 -32.51 23.56
CA ALA A 198 -11.37 -33.28 24.13
C ALA A 198 -11.86 -34.33 23.13
N VAL A 199 -11.97 -35.58 23.56
CA VAL A 199 -12.49 -36.70 22.78
C VAL A 199 -13.44 -37.50 23.67
N GLY A 200 -14.74 -37.18 23.59
CA GLY A 200 -15.76 -37.73 24.48
C GLY A 200 -15.51 -37.35 25.94
N GLU A 201 -15.50 -38.34 26.84
CA GLU A 201 -15.18 -38.17 28.26
C GLU A 201 -13.67 -38.16 28.56
N ARG A 202 -12.82 -38.39 27.55
CA ARG A 202 -11.35 -38.45 27.68
C ARG A 202 -10.68 -37.27 26.99
N THR A 203 -9.40 -37.08 27.29
CA THR A 203 -8.56 -36.06 26.64
C THR A 203 -7.38 -36.71 25.93
N LYS A 204 -7.25 -36.44 24.63
CA LYS A 204 -6.09 -36.82 23.82
C LYS A 204 -5.06 -35.70 23.92
N TRP A 205 -3.85 -36.05 24.32
CA TRP A 205 -2.71 -35.13 24.32
C TRP A 205 -1.95 -35.33 22.99
N ARG A 206 -1.79 -34.26 22.21
CA ARG A 206 -0.84 -34.25 21.10
C ARG A 206 0.40 -33.50 21.55
N LEU A 207 1.55 -34.17 21.48
CA LEU A 207 2.85 -33.54 21.65
C LEU A 207 3.32 -33.11 20.26
N ALA A 208 3.56 -31.83 20.07
CA ALA A 208 4.22 -31.26 18.90
C ALA A 208 5.50 -30.59 19.39
N MET A 209 6.64 -30.80 18.73
CA MET A 209 7.85 -30.05 19.06
C MET A 209 7.82 -28.74 18.27
N TRP A 210 8.03 -27.60 18.91
CA TRP A 210 8.13 -26.33 18.20
C TRP A 210 9.52 -26.23 17.56
N THR A 211 9.57 -26.35 16.24
CA THR A 211 10.79 -26.22 15.41
C THR A 211 10.63 -25.13 14.36
N ASP A 212 11.75 -24.74 13.72
CA ASP A 212 11.77 -23.73 12.65
C ASP A 212 10.84 -24.05 11.47
N ASP A 213 10.49 -25.33 11.30
CA ASP A 213 9.63 -25.85 10.23
C ASP A 213 8.17 -26.08 10.69
N SER A 214 7.80 -25.73 11.93
CA SER A 214 6.42 -25.88 12.40
C SER A 214 5.50 -24.86 11.73
N PRO A 215 4.46 -25.29 10.97
CA PRO A 215 3.61 -26.47 11.21
C PRO A 215 3.77 -27.63 10.20
N VAL A 216 4.81 -27.61 9.35
CA VAL A 216 5.09 -28.67 8.35
C VAL A 216 5.68 -29.92 9.01
N ASP A 217 6.25 -29.81 10.20
CA ASP A 217 6.73 -30.97 10.97
C ASP A 217 5.60 -31.93 11.41
N LEU A 218 4.41 -31.41 11.74
CA LEU A 218 3.24 -32.21 12.12
C LEU A 218 2.60 -32.99 10.98
N GLN A 219 2.93 -32.61 9.75
CA GLN A 219 2.39 -33.22 8.55
C GLN A 219 2.98 -34.63 8.31
N GLU A 220 4.20 -34.89 8.75
CA GLU A 220 4.86 -36.18 8.51
C GLU A 220 4.60 -37.22 9.61
N TYR A 221 3.89 -36.86 10.68
CA TYR A 221 3.64 -37.77 11.80
C TYR A 221 2.84 -39.00 11.35
N ARG A 222 3.40 -40.18 11.62
CA ARG A 222 2.77 -41.47 11.38
C ARG A 222 2.18 -41.99 12.67
N ARG A 223 0.94 -42.46 12.60
CA ARG A 223 0.30 -43.22 13.67
C ARG A 223 0.80 -44.66 13.65
N VAL A 224 1.52 -45.06 14.70
CA VAL A 224 2.20 -46.35 14.80
C VAL A 224 1.73 -47.10 16.05
N TRP A 225 1.48 -48.40 15.89
CA TRP A 225 1.08 -49.29 16.99
C TRP A 225 2.27 -50.06 17.55
N PHE A 226 2.51 -49.97 18.85
CA PHE A 226 3.49 -50.78 19.57
C PHE A 226 2.77 -51.81 20.44
N GLU A 227 3.19 -53.07 20.41
CA GLU A 227 2.57 -54.13 21.21
C GLU A 227 3.55 -55.13 21.82
N ILE A 228 3.13 -55.76 22.90
CA ILE A 228 3.84 -56.87 23.54
C ILE A 228 2.84 -57.88 24.11
N ALA A 229 3.17 -59.16 24.01
CA ALA A 229 2.48 -60.20 24.77
C ALA A 229 3.10 -60.28 26.17
N ALA A 230 2.29 -60.03 27.21
CA ALA A 230 2.74 -60.04 28.59
C ALA A 230 1.72 -60.80 29.46
N PRO A 231 1.76 -62.15 29.44
CA PRO A 231 0.85 -62.97 30.22
C PRO A 231 0.98 -62.65 31.71
N ASN A 232 -0.15 -62.39 32.37
CA ASN A 232 -0.26 -62.03 33.78
C ASN A 232 0.25 -60.63 34.18
N ALA A 233 0.64 -59.78 33.23
CA ALA A 233 1.05 -58.41 33.56
C ALA A 233 -0.13 -57.57 34.06
N LYS A 234 0.11 -56.75 35.10
CA LYS A 234 -0.90 -55.80 35.60
C LYS A 234 -0.77 -54.44 34.91
N VAL A 235 0.45 -54.00 34.68
CA VAL A 235 0.77 -52.72 34.04
C VAL A 235 1.87 -52.94 33.01
N VAL A 236 1.63 -52.46 31.80
CA VAL A 236 2.63 -52.40 30.74
C VAL A 236 2.79 -50.95 30.32
N LEU A 237 4.02 -50.46 30.30
CA LEU A 237 4.37 -49.13 29.80
C LEU A 237 5.34 -49.24 28.61
N LEU A 238 5.33 -48.24 27.74
CA LEU A 238 6.30 -48.07 26.66
C LEU A 238 7.19 -46.86 26.98
N SER A 239 8.50 -47.05 27.04
CA SER A 239 9.47 -45.96 27.12
C SER A 239 10.35 -45.97 25.87
N ALA A 240 10.70 -44.78 25.35
CA ALA A 240 11.34 -44.67 24.05
C ALA A 240 12.16 -43.40 23.86
N SER A 241 13.04 -43.45 22.87
CA SER A 241 13.87 -42.33 22.40
C SER A 241 13.08 -41.12 21.90
N PHE A 242 11.88 -41.30 21.32
CA PHE A 242 11.03 -40.17 20.87
C PHE A 242 10.46 -39.32 22.02
N VAL A 243 10.55 -39.81 23.26
CA VAL A 243 10.28 -39.05 24.50
C VAL A 243 11.55 -38.91 25.34
N ASN A 244 12.72 -39.01 24.71
CA ASN A 244 14.04 -38.92 25.32
C ASN A 244 14.24 -39.84 26.54
N TRP A 245 13.51 -40.96 26.63
CA TRP A 245 13.49 -41.83 27.81
C TRP A 245 13.08 -41.15 29.13
N GLU A 246 12.51 -39.94 29.08
CA GLU A 246 12.13 -39.15 30.26
C GLU A 246 10.75 -39.51 30.80
N CYS A 247 9.89 -40.09 29.97
CA CYS A 247 8.57 -40.55 30.37
C CYS A 247 8.19 -41.90 29.73
N SER A 248 7.12 -42.50 30.23
CA SER A 248 6.59 -43.77 29.74
C SER A 248 5.10 -43.64 29.44
N LEU A 249 4.66 -44.23 28.33
CA LEU A 249 3.27 -44.27 27.88
C LEU A 249 2.60 -45.53 28.38
N THR A 250 1.41 -45.44 28.95
CA THR A 250 0.64 -46.63 29.38
C THR A 250 0.14 -47.39 28.16
N CYS A 251 0.34 -48.71 28.15
CA CYS A 251 -0.21 -49.60 27.14
C CYS A 251 -1.55 -50.17 27.62
N ASP A 252 -2.55 -50.10 26.75
CA ASP A 252 -3.87 -50.68 27.00
C ASP A 252 -3.85 -52.18 26.69
N LYS A 253 -4.50 -52.98 27.52
CA LYS A 253 -4.77 -54.38 27.20
C LYS A 253 -5.83 -54.43 26.11
N PHE A 254 -5.49 -54.97 24.94
CA PHE A 254 -6.39 -54.98 23.78
C PHE A 254 -6.84 -56.38 23.36
N ASP A 255 -6.14 -57.42 23.81
CA ASP A 255 -6.51 -58.82 23.60
C ASP A 255 -6.46 -59.52 24.96
N GLU A 256 -7.63 -59.84 25.51
CA GLU A 256 -7.74 -60.50 26.80
C GLU A 256 -7.27 -61.96 26.76
N ASP A 257 -7.55 -62.65 25.66
CA ASP A 257 -7.29 -64.08 25.48
C ASP A 257 -5.79 -64.33 25.24
N GLN A 258 -5.14 -63.47 24.47
CA GLN A 258 -3.69 -63.57 24.17
C GLN A 258 -2.81 -62.76 25.12
N CYS A 259 -3.41 -62.07 26.10
CA CYS A 259 -2.72 -61.19 27.06
C CYS A 259 -1.79 -60.17 26.38
N LYS A 260 -2.30 -59.48 25.35
CA LYS A 260 -1.53 -58.47 24.62
C LYS A 260 -1.87 -57.05 25.06
N PHE A 261 -0.83 -56.24 25.12
CA PHE A 261 -0.87 -54.83 25.49
C PHE A 261 -0.29 -54.00 24.35
N GLY A 262 -0.81 -52.80 24.13
CA GLY A 262 -0.23 -51.90 23.16
C GLY A 262 -0.68 -50.46 23.29
N VAL A 263 -0.03 -49.58 22.52
CA VAL A 263 -0.32 -48.15 22.50
C VAL A 263 -0.13 -47.58 21.10
N TRP A 264 -1.03 -46.68 20.71
CA TRP A 264 -0.89 -45.87 19.50
C TRP A 264 -0.05 -44.64 19.80
N VAL A 265 0.98 -44.40 19.01
CA VAL A 265 1.84 -43.21 19.11
C VAL A 265 1.89 -42.52 17.76
N ASP A 266 1.66 -41.21 17.75
CA ASP A 266 1.82 -40.38 16.56
C ASP A 266 3.25 -39.80 16.61
N ILE A 267 4.15 -40.24 15.71
CA ILE A 267 5.58 -39.86 15.67
C ILE A 267 6.08 -39.63 14.24
N PRO A 268 7.05 -38.73 14.02
CA PRO A 268 7.59 -38.47 12.67
C PRO A 268 8.36 -39.69 12.13
N PRO A 269 8.64 -39.76 10.82
CA PRO A 269 9.44 -40.82 10.23
C PRO A 269 10.85 -40.83 10.82
N GLY A 270 11.42 -42.02 11.01
CA GLY A 270 12.72 -42.16 11.64
C GLY A 270 12.94 -43.49 12.34
N ARG A 271 14.17 -43.70 12.83
CA ARG A 271 14.54 -44.87 13.62
C ARG A 271 14.40 -44.54 15.11
N TYR A 272 13.53 -45.27 15.80
CA TYR A 272 13.32 -45.10 17.23
C TYR A 272 13.70 -46.35 18.00
N GLU A 273 14.44 -46.14 19.08
CA GLU A 273 14.69 -47.15 20.10
C GLU A 273 13.63 -47.04 21.21
N PHE A 274 13.22 -48.19 21.73
CA PHE A 274 12.20 -48.29 22.75
C PHE A 274 12.34 -49.58 23.57
N CYS A 275 11.69 -49.62 24.72
CA CYS A 275 11.62 -50.79 25.58
C CYS A 275 10.29 -50.78 26.34
N PHE A 276 9.73 -51.96 26.62
CA PHE A 276 8.55 -52.08 27.46
C PHE A 276 8.95 -52.17 28.92
N VAL A 277 8.12 -51.63 29.81
CA VAL A 277 8.24 -51.80 31.25
C VAL A 277 7.03 -52.62 31.70
N VAL A 278 7.24 -53.91 31.94
CA VAL A 278 6.20 -54.87 32.34
C VAL A 278 6.31 -55.07 33.85
N ASP A 279 5.30 -54.63 34.60
CA ASP A 279 5.26 -54.68 36.07
C ASP A 279 6.56 -54.13 36.73
N GLY A 280 7.11 -53.07 36.15
CA GLY A 280 8.33 -52.40 36.62
C GLY A 280 9.64 -52.96 36.09
N GLN A 281 9.62 -54.02 35.26
CA GLN A 281 10.80 -54.63 34.66
C GLN A 281 10.96 -54.25 33.19
N TRP A 282 12.14 -53.75 32.83
CA TRP A 282 12.51 -53.45 31.44
C TRP A 282 12.58 -54.73 30.62
N THR A 283 11.72 -54.85 29.62
CA THR A 283 11.49 -56.05 28.83
C THR A 283 11.51 -55.72 27.34
N THR A 284 12.34 -56.43 26.60
CA THR A 284 12.30 -56.39 25.13
C THR A 284 11.27 -57.36 24.60
N CYS A 285 10.59 -56.99 23.51
CA CYS A 285 9.67 -57.85 22.80
C CYS A 285 10.35 -58.51 21.60
N ASP A 286 10.23 -59.84 21.48
CA ASP A 286 10.83 -60.64 20.42
C ASP A 286 10.29 -60.33 19.01
N GLN A 287 9.16 -59.64 18.92
CA GLN A 287 8.56 -59.24 17.64
C GLN A 287 9.32 -58.08 16.97
N TYR A 288 10.20 -57.40 17.70
CA TYR A 288 10.95 -56.26 17.18
C TYR A 288 12.45 -56.55 17.20
N PRO A 289 13.20 -56.01 16.21
CA PRO A 289 14.65 -56.13 16.23
C PRO A 289 15.23 -55.41 17.46
N THR A 290 16.41 -55.87 17.90
CA THR A 290 17.08 -55.33 19.08
C THR A 290 18.42 -54.68 18.74
N VAL A 291 18.85 -53.75 19.59
CA VAL A 291 20.14 -53.04 19.53
C VAL A 291 20.72 -52.93 20.93
N THR A 292 22.05 -53.02 21.05
CA THR A 292 22.74 -52.86 22.34
C THR A 292 22.81 -51.38 22.70
N ASN A 293 22.44 -51.04 23.94
CA ASN A 293 22.53 -49.67 24.46
C ASN A 293 23.86 -49.43 25.22
N GLU A 294 24.09 -48.18 25.60
CA GLU A 294 25.33 -47.73 26.26
C GLU A 294 25.53 -48.33 27.66
N PHE A 295 24.46 -48.87 28.27
CA PHE A 295 24.49 -49.50 29.59
C PHE A 295 24.73 -51.01 29.53
N GLY A 296 25.00 -51.56 28.34
CA GLY A 296 25.25 -52.99 28.12
C GLY A 296 23.99 -53.85 28.10
N SER A 297 22.79 -53.26 28.15
CA SER A 297 21.50 -53.95 27.95
C SER A 297 21.00 -53.76 26.52
N ARG A 298 19.80 -54.28 26.19
CA ARG A 298 19.24 -54.22 24.83
C ARG A 298 17.94 -53.42 24.82
N ASN A 299 17.78 -52.60 23.79
CA ASN A 299 16.51 -51.96 23.43
C ASN A 299 15.93 -52.65 22.20
N ASN A 300 14.61 -52.61 22.05
CA ASN A 300 14.02 -52.81 20.73
C ASN A 300 14.18 -51.55 19.88
N TRP A 301 14.11 -51.69 18.56
CA TRP A 301 14.02 -50.54 17.67
C TRP A 301 13.03 -50.76 16.54
N ARG A 302 12.49 -49.68 15.99
CA ARG A 302 11.59 -49.70 14.85
C ARG A 302 11.86 -48.51 13.94
N TYR A 303 11.86 -48.75 12.64
CA TYR A 303 11.92 -47.69 11.63
C TYR A 303 10.51 -47.35 11.16
N ILE A 304 10.21 -46.05 11.12
CA ILE A 304 8.94 -45.50 10.67
C ILE A 304 9.19 -44.79 9.33
N ASN A 305 8.56 -45.29 8.26
CA ASN A 305 8.53 -44.68 6.92
C ASN A 305 7.35 -43.71 6.79
#